data_AF-A0A3D1ASE8-F1
#
_entry.id   AF-A0A3D1ASE8-F1
#
_cell.length_a   1.000
_cell.length_b   1.000
_cell.length_c   1.000
_cell.angle_alpha   90.00
_cell.angle_beta   90.00
_cell.angle_gamma   90.00
#
_symmetry.space_group_name_H-M   'P 1'
#
loop_
_entity.id
_entity.type
_entity.pdbx_description
1 polymer ?
#
loop_
_entity_poly.entity_id
_entity_poly.type
_entity_poly.pdbx_seq_one_letter_code
_entity_poly.pdbx_strand_id
1 'polypeptide(L)'
;MRLCLLAVLGAMALCAQSDKTVITGKLLDGGVLETNAQQLIQLNGDRQTDAVLHDKRLAGDIFELHGHFEHNTFHVDPRHTGALFVKKDGKLLAVTYWCDVCSIRTFAPGLCMCCQQETKVDLRDPASIE
;
A
#
# COMPACT_ATOMS: atom_id res chain seq x y z
N MET A 1 37.73 33.80 44.07
CA MET A 1 36.73 32.76 43.77
C MET A 1 36.00 33.13 42.47
N ARG A 2 36.43 32.57 41.34
CA ARG A 2 35.75 32.73 40.05
C ARG A 2 34.83 31.50 39.86
N LEU A 3 33.52 31.70 39.98
CA LEU A 3 32.52 30.71 39.61
C LEU A 3 32.38 30.73 38.07
N CYS A 4 32.84 29.68 37.40
CA CYS A 4 32.49 29.42 36.00
C CYS A 4 31.14 28.70 35.97
N LEU A 5 30.08 29.40 35.53
CA LEU A 5 28.81 28.77 35.15
C LEU A 5 29.02 27.99 33.84
N LEU A 6 28.81 26.68 33.88
CA LEU A 6 28.69 25.83 32.69
C LEU A 6 27.22 25.77 32.27
N ALA A 7 26.92 26.35 31.11
CA ALA A 7 25.62 26.27 30.47
C ALA A 7 25.45 24.90 29.79
N VAL A 8 24.43 24.14 30.19
CA VAL A 8 24.02 22.89 29.53
C VAL A 8 23.05 23.26 28.40
N LEU A 9 23.52 23.25 27.15
CA LEU A 9 22.66 23.28 25.98
C LEU A 9 22.18 21.85 25.68
N GLY A 10 20.94 21.55 26.07
CA GLY A 10 20.24 20.34 25.64
C GLY A 10 19.73 20.52 24.21
N ALA A 11 20.37 19.87 23.24
CA ALA A 11 19.85 19.74 21.88
C ALA A 11 18.70 18.71 21.89
N MET A 12 17.45 19.18 21.87
CA MET A 12 16.30 18.34 21.54
C MET A 12 16.39 17.99 20.05
N ALA A 13 16.84 16.78 19.75
CA ALA A 13 16.68 16.19 18.42
C ALA A 13 15.18 15.94 18.19
N LEU A 14 14.57 16.69 17.29
CA LEU A 14 13.28 16.33 16.70
C LEU A 14 13.49 15.07 15.87
N CYS A 15 13.16 13.91 16.44
CA CYS A 15 12.91 12.71 15.64
C CYS A 15 11.64 12.98 14.83
N ALA A 16 11.77 13.21 13.53
CA ALA A 16 10.65 13.17 12.61
C ALA A 16 10.12 11.72 12.55
N GLN A 17 9.13 11.43 13.39
CA GLN A 17 8.38 10.18 13.33
C GLN A 17 7.55 10.25 12.04
N SER A 18 7.91 9.46 11.03
CA SER A 18 7.06 9.27 9.85
C SER A 18 5.82 8.51 10.28
N ASP A 19 4.73 9.22 10.56
CA ASP A 19 3.45 8.62 10.94
C ASP A 19 2.85 7.87 9.74
N LYS A 20 3.19 6.58 9.63
CA LYS A 20 2.51 5.67 8.71
C LYS A 20 1.03 5.68 9.03
N THR A 21 0.23 6.20 8.12
CA THR A 21 -1.22 6.28 8.23
C THR A 21 -1.83 5.04 7.58
N VAL A 22 -2.84 4.46 8.24
CA VAL A 22 -3.59 3.33 7.70
C VAL A 22 -5.01 3.78 7.39
N ILE A 23 -5.46 3.57 6.16
CA ILE A 23 -6.85 3.82 5.74
C ILE A 23 -7.50 2.51 5.31
N THR A 24 -8.82 2.42 5.49
CA THR A 24 -9.63 1.27 5.07
C THR A 24 -10.87 1.74 4.35
N GLY A 25 -11.23 1.05 3.27
CA GLY A 25 -12.42 1.36 2.49
C GLY A 25 -12.58 0.43 1.30
N LYS A 26 -13.65 0.63 0.55
CA LYS A 26 -13.93 -0.08 -0.69
C LYS A 26 -13.17 0.56 -1.84
N LEU A 27 -12.43 -0.23 -2.61
CA LEU A 27 -11.79 0.26 -3.82
C LEU A 27 -12.84 0.44 -4.92
N LEU A 28 -12.87 1.62 -5.53
CA LEU A 28 -13.68 1.92 -6.71
C LEU A 28 -12.77 1.91 -7.96
N ASP A 29 -13.39 1.83 -9.14
CA ASP A 29 -12.66 1.96 -10.40
C ASP A 29 -11.97 3.35 -10.48
N GLY A 30 -10.79 3.40 -11.10
CA GLY A 30 -10.01 4.63 -11.25
C GLY A 30 -9.21 5.07 -10.01
N GLY A 31 -8.81 4.14 -9.13
CA GLY A 31 -7.89 4.44 -8.04
C GLY A 31 -8.49 5.29 -6.92
N VAL A 32 -9.76 5.07 -6.59
CA VAL A 32 -10.47 5.81 -5.53
C VAL A 32 -10.87 4.88 -4.41
N LEU A 33 -10.67 5.28 -3.16
CA LEU A 33 -11.16 4.56 -1.99
C LEU A 33 -12.41 5.24 -1.42
N GLU A 34 -13.50 4.49 -1.29
CA GLU A 34 -14.67 4.91 -0.52
C GLU A 34 -14.54 4.38 0.91
N THR A 35 -14.35 5.30 1.87
CA THR A 35 -14.23 4.91 3.29
C THR A 35 -15.59 4.51 3.87
N ASN A 36 -15.58 3.91 5.07
CA ASN A 36 -16.80 3.62 5.82
C ASN A 36 -17.64 4.87 6.15
N ALA A 37 -17.02 6.05 6.14
CA ALA A 37 -17.69 7.35 6.31
C ALA A 37 -18.20 7.94 4.99
N GLN A 38 -18.21 7.16 3.90
CA GLN A 38 -18.61 7.56 2.55
C GLN A 38 -17.76 8.70 1.96
N GLN A 39 -16.57 8.92 2.52
CA GLN A 39 -15.60 9.85 1.96
C GLN A 39 -14.87 9.17 0.79
N LEU A 40 -14.77 9.88 -0.34
CA LEU A 40 -13.97 9.47 -1.49
C LEU A 40 -12.55 10.02 -1.36
N ILE A 41 -11.57 9.13 -1.44
CA ILE A 41 -10.14 9.46 -1.33
C ILE A 41 -9.47 9.03 -2.63
N GLN A 42 -8.81 9.98 -3.30
CA GLN A 42 -7.95 9.68 -4.45
C GLN A 42 -6.69 8.97 -3.96
N LEU A 43 -6.33 7.88 -4.63
CA LEU A 43 -5.15 7.09 -4.31
C LEU A 43 -4.06 7.34 -5.34
N ASN A 44 -2.82 7.26 -4.89
CA ASN A 44 -1.63 7.29 -5.72
C ASN A 44 -0.61 6.31 -5.16
N GLY A 45 0.31 5.81 -5.98
CA GLY A 45 1.43 4.99 -5.57
C GLY A 45 2.52 4.99 -6.63
N ASP A 46 3.57 4.19 -6.41
CA ASP A 46 4.52 3.91 -7.48
C ASP A 46 3.84 3.19 -8.66
N ARG A 47 4.54 3.04 -9.79
CA ARG A 47 3.99 2.42 -11.01
C ARG A 47 3.33 1.06 -10.75
N GLN A 48 3.90 0.23 -9.87
CA GLN A 48 3.36 -1.11 -9.61
C GLN A 48 2.14 -1.02 -8.72
N THR A 49 2.21 -0.25 -7.64
CA THR A 49 1.07 0.00 -6.74
C THR A 49 -0.09 0.62 -7.50
N ASP A 50 0.17 1.62 -8.33
CA ASP A 50 -0.84 2.30 -9.14
C ASP A 50 -1.53 1.35 -10.13
N ALA A 51 -0.76 0.45 -10.75
CA ALA A 51 -1.33 -0.59 -11.60
C ALA A 51 -2.28 -1.53 -10.84
N VAL A 52 -2.01 -1.84 -9.56
CA VAL A 52 -2.92 -2.63 -8.71
C VAL A 52 -4.18 -1.83 -8.37
N LEU A 53 -4.03 -0.55 -7.99
CA LEU A 53 -5.13 0.34 -7.62
C LEU A 53 -6.12 0.59 -8.76
N HIS A 54 -5.66 0.45 -10.01
CA HIS A 54 -6.45 0.60 -11.23
C HIS A 54 -6.89 -0.73 -11.86
N ASP A 55 -6.62 -1.88 -11.22
CA ASP A 55 -7.11 -3.16 -11.72
C ASP A 55 -8.60 -3.33 -11.42
N LYS A 56 -9.42 -3.29 -12.48
CA LYS A 56 -10.88 -3.43 -12.40
C LYS A 56 -11.35 -4.73 -11.74
N ARG A 57 -10.52 -5.77 -11.72
CA ARG A 57 -10.83 -7.05 -11.07
C ARG A 57 -10.82 -6.96 -9.55
N LEU A 58 -10.21 -5.91 -8.99
CA LEU A 58 -10.17 -5.60 -7.55
C LEU A 58 -11.22 -4.55 -7.16
N ALA A 59 -11.91 -3.95 -8.12
CA ALA A 59 -12.95 -2.97 -7.83
C ALA A 59 -14.08 -3.63 -7.02
N GLY A 60 -14.41 -3.00 -5.90
CA GLY A 60 -15.42 -3.45 -4.96
C GLY A 60 -14.89 -4.22 -3.76
N ASP A 61 -13.63 -4.66 -3.77
CA ASP A 61 -12.99 -5.27 -2.60
C ASP A 61 -12.72 -4.21 -1.52
N ILE A 62 -12.70 -4.67 -0.26
CA ILE A 62 -12.30 -3.84 0.86
C ILE A 62 -10.78 -3.87 0.97
N PHE A 63 -10.15 -2.69 0.95
CA PHE A 63 -8.72 -2.53 1.10
C PHE A 63 -8.33 -1.98 2.46
N GLU A 64 -7.17 -2.40 2.92
CA GLU A 64 -6.37 -1.67 3.91
C GLU A 64 -5.10 -1.18 3.23
N LEU A 65 -4.88 0.14 3.28
CA LEU A 65 -3.76 0.81 2.62
C LEU A 65 -2.94 1.56 3.67
N HIS A 66 -1.62 1.39 3.59
CA HIS A 66 -0.67 2.06 4.47
C HIS A 66 0.09 3.12 3.65
N GLY A 67 0.32 4.28 4.22
CA GLY A 67 0.89 5.39 3.48
C GLY A 67 0.75 6.72 4.21
N HIS A 68 0.62 7.79 3.44
CA HIS A 68 0.51 9.14 3.96
C HIS A 68 -0.38 10.02 3.06
N PHE A 69 -0.97 11.06 3.64
CA PHE A 69 -1.67 12.07 2.86
C PHE A 69 -0.70 13.13 2.35
N GLU A 70 -0.82 13.46 1.08
CA GLU A 70 -0.25 14.67 0.50
C GLU A 70 -1.43 15.49 -0.07
N HIS A 71 -1.73 16.62 0.57
CA HIS A 71 -2.94 17.40 0.33
C HIS A 71 -4.22 16.55 0.51
N ASN A 72 -4.94 16.27 -0.58
CA ASN A 72 -6.19 15.50 -0.60
C ASN A 72 -6.02 14.11 -1.25
N THR A 73 -4.79 13.72 -1.56
CA THR A 73 -4.47 12.43 -2.16
C THR A 73 -3.78 11.56 -1.12
N PHE A 74 -4.17 10.30 -1.04
CA PHE A 74 -3.48 9.32 -0.22
C PHE A 74 -2.42 8.59 -1.05
N HIS A 75 -1.16 8.76 -0.68
CA HIS A 75 -0.02 8.10 -1.29
C HIS A 75 0.22 6.79 -0.56
N VAL A 76 -0.09 5.68 -1.22
CA VAL A 76 0.16 4.33 -0.73
C VAL A 76 1.66 4.07 -0.79
N ASP A 77 2.22 3.59 0.31
CA ASP A 77 3.65 3.26 0.38
C ASP A 77 4.00 2.18 -0.67
N PRO A 78 5.27 2.11 -1.11
CA PRO A 78 5.70 1.11 -2.08
C PRO A 78 5.36 -0.31 -1.65
N ARG A 79 4.92 -1.14 -2.60
CA ARG A 79 4.40 -2.49 -2.32
C ARG A 79 5.35 -3.36 -1.47
N HIS A 80 6.67 -3.26 -1.68
CA HIS A 80 7.67 -4.04 -0.95
C HIS A 80 7.70 -3.75 0.56
N THR A 81 7.04 -2.69 1.03
CA THR A 81 6.90 -2.37 2.46
C THR A 81 5.66 -3.01 3.10
N GLY A 82 4.87 -3.78 2.34
CA GLY A 82 3.62 -4.38 2.82
C GLY A 82 2.54 -3.33 3.09
N ALA A 83 2.19 -2.54 2.07
CA ALA A 83 1.33 -1.37 2.22
C ALA A 83 -0.07 -1.49 1.60
N LEU A 84 -0.38 -2.60 0.94
CA LEU A 84 -1.62 -2.76 0.18
C LEU A 84 -2.16 -4.17 0.38
N PHE A 85 -3.33 -4.25 1.00
CA PHE A 85 -3.99 -5.52 1.32
C PHE A 85 -5.47 -5.49 1.00
N VAL A 86 -5.99 -6.62 0.55
CA VAL A 86 -7.43 -6.88 0.50
C VAL A 86 -7.86 -7.51 1.82
N LYS A 87 -8.89 -6.97 2.45
CA LYS A 87 -9.59 -7.55 3.60
C LYS A 87 -10.62 -8.57 3.11
N LYS A 88 -10.41 -9.84 3.43
CA LYS A 88 -11.35 -10.93 3.11
C LYS A 88 -11.40 -11.93 4.26
N ASP A 89 -12.61 -12.28 4.68
CA ASP A 89 -12.86 -13.24 5.78
C ASP A 89 -12.09 -12.90 7.07
N GLY A 90 -12.00 -11.60 7.39
CA GLY A 90 -11.27 -11.09 8.56
C GLY A 90 -9.74 -11.13 8.45
N LYS A 91 -9.19 -11.50 7.28
CA LYS A 91 -7.76 -11.57 7.02
C LYS A 91 -7.29 -10.45 6.08
N LEU A 92 -6.06 -10.00 6.29
CA LEU A 92 -5.34 -9.15 5.34
C LEU A 92 -4.60 -10.05 4.35
N LEU A 93 -4.97 -9.95 3.08
CA LEU A 93 -4.36 -10.71 1.99
C LEU A 93 -3.56 -9.76 1.10
N ALA A 94 -2.31 -10.09 0.84
CA ALA A 94 -1.50 -9.39 -0.14
C ALA A 94 -2.02 -9.70 -1.54
N VAL A 95 -2.19 -8.66 -2.36
CA VAL A 95 -2.63 -8.80 -3.75
C VAL A 95 -1.46 -9.22 -4.59
N THR A 96 -1.44 -10.41 -5.17
CA THR A 96 -0.41 -10.84 -6.13
C THR A 96 -1.06 -11.23 -7.45
N TYR A 97 -0.24 -11.61 -8.43
CA TYR A 97 -0.74 -12.06 -9.73
C TYR A 97 -0.05 -13.35 -10.16
N TRP A 98 -0.83 -14.33 -10.59
CA TRP A 98 -0.36 -15.66 -10.95
C TRP A 98 -0.55 -15.95 -12.44
N CYS A 99 0.43 -16.64 -13.04
CA CYS A 99 0.33 -17.19 -14.38
C CYS A 99 0.22 -18.71 -14.32
N ASP A 100 -0.93 -19.25 -14.75
CA ASP A 100 -1.19 -20.70 -14.74
C ASP A 100 -0.29 -21.49 -15.71
N VAL A 101 0.20 -20.85 -16.76
CA VAL A 101 1.01 -21.52 -17.79
C VAL A 101 2.47 -21.66 -17.37
N CYS A 102 3.05 -20.59 -16.82
CA CYS A 102 4.45 -20.56 -16.44
C CYS A 102 4.69 -20.89 -14.96
N SER A 103 3.62 -20.98 -14.17
CA SER A 103 3.69 -21.16 -12.72
C SER A 103 4.57 -20.12 -12.04
N ILE A 104 4.41 -18.85 -12.44
CA ILE A 104 5.16 -17.72 -11.87
C ILE A 104 4.22 -16.69 -11.24
N ARG A 105 4.76 -15.99 -10.24
CA ARG A 105 4.09 -14.91 -9.53
C ARG A 105 4.69 -13.56 -9.92
N THR A 106 3.82 -12.56 -10.02
CA THR A 106 4.17 -11.16 -10.24
C THR A 106 3.37 -10.27 -9.29
N PHE A 107 3.72 -9.00 -9.26
CA PHE A 107 3.26 -8.04 -8.25
C PHE A 107 2.50 -6.84 -8.82
N ALA A 108 2.35 -6.80 -10.14
CA ALA A 108 1.51 -5.87 -10.87
C ALA A 108 0.71 -6.69 -11.90
N PRO A 109 -0.51 -6.24 -12.26
CA PRO A 109 -1.29 -6.90 -13.29
C PRO A 109 -0.63 -6.75 -14.65
N GLY A 110 -0.97 -7.64 -15.58
CA GLY A 110 -0.58 -7.53 -16.98
C GLY A 110 -0.26 -8.87 -17.62
N LEU A 111 0.49 -8.81 -18.73
CA LEU A 111 0.92 -10.01 -19.44
C LEU A 111 2.13 -10.64 -18.77
N CYS A 112 2.10 -11.97 -18.64
CA CYS A 112 3.25 -12.76 -18.25
C CYS A 112 4.38 -12.56 -19.27
N MET A 113 5.56 -12.14 -18.81
CA MET A 113 6.71 -11.92 -19.69
C MET A 113 7.16 -13.16 -20.47
N CYS A 114 6.89 -14.36 -19.94
CA CYS A 114 7.33 -15.63 -20.53
C CYS A 114 6.36 -16.14 -21.62
N CYS A 115 5.06 -16.22 -21.33
CA CYS A 115 4.06 -16.82 -22.23
C CYS A 115 3.06 -15.81 -22.82
N GLN A 116 3.16 -14.54 -22.44
CA GLN A 116 2.28 -13.45 -22.88
C GLN A 116 0.79 -13.64 -22.55
N GLN A 117 0.45 -14.58 -21.66
CA GLN A 117 -0.90 -14.72 -21.11
C GLN A 117 -1.16 -13.70 -20.01
N GLU A 118 -2.41 -13.25 -19.86
CA GLU A 118 -2.79 -12.36 -18.77
C GLU A 118 -2.65 -13.07 -17.41
N THR A 119 -1.99 -12.41 -16.46
CA THR A 119 -1.90 -12.90 -15.09
C THR A 119 -3.21 -12.66 -14.34
N LYS A 120 -3.59 -13.61 -13.49
CA LYS A 120 -4.83 -13.55 -12.70
C LYS A 120 -4.54 -13.00 -11.31
N VAL A 121 -5.47 -12.26 -10.73
CA VAL A 121 -5.41 -11.87 -9.32
C VAL A 121 -5.28 -13.12 -8.46
N ASP A 122 -4.29 -13.12 -7.57
CA ASP A 122 -4.04 -14.17 -6.59
C ASP A 122 -3.83 -13.53 -5.22
N LEU A 123 -4.82 -13.66 -4.34
CA LEU A 123 -4.78 -13.12 -2.98
C LEU A 123 -4.09 -14.13 -2.06
N ARG A 124 -3.04 -13.69 -1.38
CA ARG A 124 -2.17 -14.57 -0.59
C ARG A 124 -2.01 -14.05 0.83
N ASP A 125 -1.85 -14.99 1.76
CA ASP A 125 -1.36 -14.63 3.09
C ASP A 125 0.02 -13.97 2.92
N PRO A 126 0.25 -12.75 3.45
CA PRO A 126 1.53 -12.07 3.36
C PRO A 126 2.70 -12.93 3.87
N ALA A 127 2.48 -13.77 4.88
CA ALA A 127 3.50 -14.68 5.41
C ALA A 127 3.85 -15.85 4.48
N SER A 128 3.08 -16.05 3.40
CA SER A 128 3.29 -17.12 2.40
C SER A 128 3.93 -16.62 1.10
N ILE A 129 4.28 -15.34 1.03
CA ILE A 129 4.99 -14.73 -0.10
C ILE A 129 6.45 -14.61 0.34
N GLU A 130 7.25 -15.63 0.02
CA GLU A 130 8.70 -15.66 0.23
C GLU A 130 9.44 -14.71 -0.72
#